data_AF-A0A0J6FZT7-F1
#
_entry.id   AF-A0A0J6FZT7-F1
#
_cell.length_a   1.000
_cell.length_b   1.000
_cell.length_c   1.000
_cell.angle_alpha   90.00
_cell.angle_beta   90.00
_cell.angle_gamma   90.00
#
_symmetry.space_group_name_H-M   'P 1'
#
loop_
_entity.id
_entity.type
_entity.pdbx_description
1 polymer ?
#
loop_
_entity_poly.entity_id
_entity_poly.type
_entity_poly.pdbx_seq_one_letter_code
_entity_poly.pdbx_strand_id
1 'polypeptide(L)'
;MIAPERIRMAALLASVMPPRARRALMASLPPEWAERIEADAAVVRRRRWDSGALVTTICGGQARHAPGRHGEMDLDRLVALSRMLDSGSYSRLVVALGMDASDFLFSLIDARFAERVRRDMRDCPALAPAVRDAVVAAAHGRLPDGMPQ
;
A
#
# COMPACT_ATOMS: atom_id res chain seq x y z
N MET A 1 -7.24 -14.26 14.34
CA MET A 1 -6.50 -13.02 14.60
C MET A 1 -6.46 -12.21 13.32
N ILE A 2 -6.96 -10.96 13.30
CA ILE A 2 -6.90 -10.12 12.09
C ILE A 2 -5.45 -9.73 11.86
N ALA A 3 -4.99 -9.86 10.62
CA ALA A 3 -3.64 -9.53 10.24
C ALA A 3 -3.38 -8.00 10.41
N PRO A 4 -2.22 -7.56 10.96
CA PRO A 4 -1.95 -6.15 11.24
C PRO A 4 -2.12 -5.22 10.03
N GLU A 5 -1.78 -5.70 8.83
CA GLU A 5 -1.97 -4.96 7.58
C GLU A 5 -3.45 -4.64 7.31
N ARG A 6 -4.36 -5.56 7.64
CA ARG A 6 -5.81 -5.37 7.45
C ARG A 6 -6.36 -4.31 8.42
N ILE A 7 -5.84 -4.25 9.65
CA ILE A 7 -6.19 -3.20 10.61
C ILE A 7 -5.72 -1.83 10.08
N ARG A 8 -4.50 -1.74 9.56
CA ARG A 8 -3.98 -0.49 8.99
C ARG A 8 -4.75 -0.05 7.75
N MET A 9 -5.12 -0.96 6.86
CA MET A 9 -5.97 -0.63 5.71
C MET A 9 -7.36 -0.13 6.15
N ALA A 10 -7.97 -0.77 7.15
CA ALA A 10 -9.22 -0.31 7.74
C ALA A 10 -9.07 1.06 8.40
N ALA A 11 -7.93 1.34 9.02
CA ALA A 11 -7.60 2.63 9.59
C ALA A 11 -7.43 3.73 8.53
N LEU A 12 -6.81 3.42 7.38
CA LEU A 12 -6.75 4.35 6.26
C LEU A 12 -8.16 4.68 5.74
N LEU A 13 -9.00 3.67 5.53
CA LEU A 13 -10.41 3.87 5.18
C LEU A 13 -11.14 4.74 6.20
N ALA A 14 -11.03 4.41 7.48
CA ALA A 14 -11.65 5.17 8.56
C ALA A 14 -11.15 6.62 8.63
N SER A 15 -9.90 6.88 8.22
CA SER A 15 -9.31 8.22 8.27
C SER A 15 -10.01 9.22 7.36
N VAL A 16 -10.53 8.76 6.21
CA VAL A 16 -11.21 9.60 5.21
C VAL A 16 -12.74 9.55 5.27
N MET A 17 -13.31 8.63 6.06
CA MET A 17 -14.76 8.49 6.17
C MET A 17 -15.40 9.73 6.82
N PRO A 18 -16.62 10.13 6.39
CA PRO A 18 -17.39 11.13 7.09
C PRO A 18 -17.58 10.77 8.57
N PRO A 19 -17.52 11.72 9.52
CA PRO A 19 -17.57 11.41 10.96
C PRO A 19 -18.78 10.60 11.41
N ARG A 20 -19.91 10.72 10.71
CA ARG A 20 -21.12 9.93 10.99
C ARG A 20 -20.96 8.48 10.56
N ALA A 21 -20.45 8.24 9.35
CA ALA A 21 -20.20 6.89 8.83
C ALA A 21 -19.10 6.18 9.65
N ARG A 22 -18.03 6.91 10.01
CA ARG A 22 -16.97 6.38 10.86
C ARG A 22 -17.50 5.93 12.22
N ARG A 23 -18.29 6.78 12.90
CA ARG A 23 -18.92 6.42 14.18
C ARG A 23 -19.82 5.20 14.09
N ALA A 24 -20.64 5.13 13.03
CA ALA A 24 -21.50 3.96 12.80
C ALA A 24 -20.69 2.68 12.59
N LEU A 25 -19.61 2.75 11.81
CA LEU A 25 -18.70 1.61 11.59
C LEU A 25 -18.04 1.17 12.90
N MET A 26 -17.45 2.10 13.67
CA MET A 26 -16.80 1.75 14.94
C MET A 26 -17.78 1.14 15.95
N ALA A 27 -19.03 1.61 15.97
CA ALA A 27 -20.07 1.04 16.84
C ALA A 27 -20.51 -0.37 16.42
N SER A 28 -20.30 -0.77 15.16
CA SER A 28 -20.63 -2.11 14.67
C SER A 28 -19.52 -3.15 14.87
N LEU A 29 -18.34 -2.73 15.32
CA LEU A 29 -17.17 -3.60 15.49
C LEU A 29 -16.99 -4.00 16.96
N PRO A 30 -16.30 -5.12 17.23
CA PRO A 30 -15.79 -5.42 18.57
C PRO A 30 -14.97 -4.24 19.12
N PRO A 31 -15.11 -3.86 20.41
CA PRO A 31 -14.46 -2.68 20.99
C PRO A 31 -12.94 -2.67 20.77
N GLU A 32 -12.30 -3.82 20.97
CA GLU A 32 -10.86 -4.03 20.74
C GLU A 32 -10.39 -3.68 19.32
N TRP A 33 -11.24 -3.90 18.30
CA TRP A 33 -10.90 -3.58 16.92
C TRP A 33 -11.17 -2.13 16.61
N ALA A 34 -12.29 -1.59 17.12
CA ALA A 34 -12.63 -0.17 16.97
C ALA A 34 -11.52 0.73 17.56
N GLU A 35 -11.04 0.41 18.77
CA GLU A 35 -9.94 1.14 19.42
C GLU A 35 -8.65 1.10 18.60
N ARG A 36 -8.27 -0.09 18.11
CA ARG A 36 -7.06 -0.26 17.29
C ARG A 36 -7.17 0.50 15.97
N ILE A 37 -8.32 0.45 15.31
CA ILE A 37 -8.55 1.13 14.04
C ILE A 37 -8.51 2.66 14.23
N GLU A 38 -9.13 3.21 15.29
CA GLU A 38 -9.07 4.65 15.56
C GLU A 38 -7.64 5.11 15.95
N ALA A 39 -6.89 4.30 16.70
CA ALA A 39 -5.50 4.57 17.02
C ALA A 39 -4.63 4.65 15.76
N ASP A 40 -4.74 3.68 14.86
CA ASP A 40 -4.02 3.67 13.59
C ASP A 40 -4.53 4.79 12.66
N ALA A 41 -5.83 5.10 12.66
CA ALA A 41 -6.38 6.19 11.84
C ALA A 41 -5.82 7.55 12.29
N ALA A 42 -5.61 7.74 13.60
CA ALA A 42 -4.92 8.92 14.11
C ALA A 42 -3.45 8.99 13.66
N VAL A 43 -2.76 7.86 13.51
CA VAL A 43 -1.39 7.82 12.93
C VAL A 43 -1.42 8.20 11.45
N VAL A 44 -2.33 7.61 10.67
CA VAL A 44 -2.51 7.91 9.24
C VAL A 44 -2.72 9.42 9.01
N ARG A 45 -3.65 10.03 9.75
CA ARG A 45 -3.90 11.48 9.70
C ARG A 45 -2.68 12.32 10.06
N ARG A 46 -1.97 11.97 11.15
CA ARG A 46 -0.76 12.68 11.58
C ARG A 46 0.37 12.62 10.55
N ARG A 47 0.48 11.49 9.83
CA ARG A 47 1.46 11.28 8.76
C ARG A 47 1.00 11.84 7.40
N ARG A 48 -0.21 12.40 7.32
CA ARG A 48 -0.85 12.85 6.07
C ARG A 48 -0.93 11.76 5.00
N TRP A 49 -1.07 10.51 5.45
CA TRP A 49 -1.27 9.37 4.57
C TRP A 49 -2.73 9.27 4.10
N ASP A 50 -3.64 10.08 4.64
CA ASP A 50 -5.06 10.15 4.30
C ASP A 50 -5.37 11.00 3.04
N SER A 51 -4.39 11.22 2.17
CA SER A 51 -4.67 11.94 0.91
C SER A 51 -5.71 11.18 0.07
N GLY A 52 -6.70 11.90 -0.47
CA GLY A 52 -7.79 11.29 -1.24
C GLY A 52 -7.29 10.47 -2.44
N ALA A 53 -6.15 10.83 -3.03
CA ALA A 53 -5.49 10.06 -4.09
C ALA A 53 -4.97 8.70 -3.60
N LEU A 54 -4.32 8.66 -2.43
CA LEU A 54 -3.81 7.44 -1.83
C LEU A 54 -4.96 6.51 -1.42
N VAL A 55 -6.02 7.06 -0.84
CA VAL A 55 -7.22 6.28 -0.48
C VAL A 55 -7.94 5.75 -1.72
N THR A 56 -8.13 6.56 -2.76
CA THR A 56 -8.80 6.09 -4.00
C THR A 56 -8.03 4.93 -4.62
N THR A 57 -6.71 5.05 -4.69
CA THR A 57 -5.81 3.99 -5.19
C THR A 57 -5.91 2.71 -4.35
N ILE A 58 -6.12 2.84 -3.04
CA ILE A 58 -6.12 1.71 -2.10
C ILE A 58 -7.48 1.03 -2.00
N CYS A 59 -8.57 1.77 -2.14
CA CYS A 59 -9.93 1.25 -1.99
C CYS A 59 -10.49 0.68 -3.30
N GLY A 60 -9.64 0.39 -4.29
CA GLY A 60 -10.05 -0.12 -5.59
C GLY A 60 -10.82 0.91 -6.43
N GLY A 61 -10.75 2.19 -6.06
CA GLY A 61 -11.18 3.24 -6.96
C GLY A 61 -10.20 3.26 -8.12
N GLN A 62 -10.68 3.06 -9.34
CA GLN A 62 -9.95 3.40 -10.55
C GLN A 62 -9.60 4.89 -10.49
N ALA A 63 -8.51 5.24 -9.80
CA ALA A 63 -7.95 6.56 -9.86
C ALA A 63 -7.38 6.68 -11.27
N ARG A 64 -8.23 7.13 -12.20
CA ARG A 64 -7.92 7.46 -13.59
C ARG A 64 -6.90 8.61 -13.68
N HIS A 65 -5.81 8.65 -12.94
CA HIS A 65 -4.96 9.84 -12.83
C HIS A 65 -3.48 9.52 -13.05
N ALA A 66 -3.14 9.18 -14.30
CA ALA A 66 -2.22 9.91 -15.16
C ALA A 66 -2.04 9.10 -16.47
N PRO A 67 -2.36 9.65 -17.66
CA PRO A 67 -1.99 8.98 -18.92
C PRO A 67 -0.45 8.92 -18.96
N GLY A 68 0.11 7.73 -18.72
CA GLY A 68 1.56 7.50 -18.72
C GLY A 68 2.14 6.76 -17.50
N ARG A 69 1.36 6.40 -16.47
CA ARG A 69 1.82 5.51 -15.40
C ARG A 69 1.46 4.06 -15.73
N HIS A 70 2.45 3.30 -16.19
CA HIS A 70 2.33 1.89 -16.54
C HIS A 70 2.28 1.00 -15.29
N GLY A 71 1.27 0.12 -15.23
CA GLY A 71 1.12 -0.95 -14.23
C GLY A 71 0.11 -0.66 -13.12
N GLU A 72 -1.15 -1.08 -13.29
CA GLU A 72 -2.10 -1.12 -12.17
C GLU A 72 -1.72 -2.26 -11.21
N MET A 73 -1.09 -1.91 -10.09
CA MET A 73 -0.81 -2.84 -9.00
C MET A 73 -1.46 -2.32 -7.73
N ASP A 74 -2.49 -3.03 -7.27
CA ASP A 74 -3.15 -2.69 -6.01
C ASP A 74 -2.24 -2.97 -4.80
N LEU A 75 -2.64 -2.41 -3.65
CA LEU A 75 -1.87 -2.48 -2.42
C LEU A 75 -1.81 -3.89 -1.84
N ASP A 76 -2.86 -4.71 -2.01
CA ASP A 76 -2.91 -6.08 -1.50
C ASP A 76 -1.87 -6.94 -2.22
N ARG A 77 -1.74 -6.76 -3.55
CA ARG A 77 -0.72 -7.39 -4.39
C ARG A 77 0.68 -6.92 -4.02
N LEU A 78 0.87 -5.63 -3.74
CA LEU A 78 2.17 -5.12 -3.27
C LEU A 78 2.55 -5.75 -1.93
N VAL A 79 1.64 -5.82 -0.97
CA VAL A 79 1.89 -6.47 0.32
C VAL A 79 2.15 -7.97 0.15
N ALA A 80 1.45 -8.64 -0.77
CA ALA A 80 1.72 -10.04 -1.09
C ALA A 80 3.13 -10.22 -1.69
N LEU A 81 3.52 -9.38 -2.65
CA LEU A 81 4.84 -9.41 -3.27
C LEU A 81 5.96 -9.11 -2.28
N SER A 82 5.71 -8.32 -1.24
CA SER A 82 6.70 -8.05 -0.18
C SER A 82 7.07 -9.31 0.61
N ARG A 83 6.25 -10.36 0.53
CA ARG A 83 6.49 -11.66 1.17
C ARG A 83 7.18 -12.66 0.24
N MET A 84 7.17 -12.39 -1.06
CA MET A 84 7.67 -13.29 -2.11
C MET A 84 9.00 -12.82 -2.71
N LEU A 85 9.23 -11.51 -2.74
CA LEU A 85 10.40 -10.89 -3.33
C LEU A 85 11.45 -10.57 -2.26
N ASP A 86 12.72 -10.65 -2.64
CA ASP A 86 13.80 -10.05 -1.85
C ASP A 86 13.72 -8.51 -1.88
N SER A 87 14.40 -7.84 -0.94
CA SER A 87 14.29 -6.38 -0.81
C SER A 87 14.80 -5.62 -2.04
N GLY A 88 15.77 -6.17 -2.79
CA GLY A 88 16.30 -5.55 -4.00
C GLY A 88 15.37 -5.69 -5.20
N SER A 89 14.70 -6.82 -5.34
CA SER A 89 13.64 -7.01 -6.35
C SER A 89 12.41 -6.15 -6.02
N TYR A 90 12.02 -6.09 -4.75
CA TYR A 90 10.90 -5.28 -4.31
C TYR A 90 11.18 -3.78 -4.42
N SER A 91 12.39 -3.31 -4.10
CA SER A 91 12.76 -1.89 -4.25
C SER A 91 12.71 -1.44 -5.71
N ARG A 92 13.21 -2.26 -6.64
CA ARG A 92 13.08 -1.98 -8.09
C ARG A 92 11.63 -1.90 -8.53
N LEU A 93 10.75 -2.75 -7.97
CA LEU A 93 9.32 -2.68 -8.25
C LEU A 93 8.72 -1.36 -7.74
N VAL A 94 9.03 -0.95 -6.51
CA VAL A 94 8.56 0.33 -5.94
C VAL A 94 9.06 1.52 -6.78
N VAL A 95 10.32 1.51 -7.20
CA VAL A 95 10.89 2.53 -8.10
C VAL A 95 10.22 2.49 -9.47
N ALA A 96 9.96 1.31 -10.02
CA ALA A 96 9.26 1.13 -11.30
C ALA A 96 7.85 1.75 -11.26
N LEU A 97 7.12 1.58 -10.15
CA LEU A 97 5.79 2.16 -9.95
C LEU A 97 5.83 3.67 -9.63
N GLY A 98 7.02 4.24 -9.41
CA GLY A 98 7.19 5.65 -9.08
C GLY A 98 6.62 6.01 -7.71
N MET A 99 6.70 5.08 -6.76
CA MET A 99 6.26 5.24 -5.37
C MET A 99 7.39 5.79 -4.49
N ASP A 100 7.03 6.52 -3.43
CA ASP A 100 7.98 7.14 -2.49
C ASP A 100 8.20 6.26 -1.25
N ALA A 101 9.41 6.28 -0.69
CA ALA A 101 9.79 5.58 0.55
C ALA A 101 8.96 5.98 1.79
N SER A 102 8.29 7.14 1.74
CA SER A 102 7.38 7.67 2.75
C SER A 102 5.92 7.23 2.59
N ASP A 103 5.62 6.46 1.53
CA ASP A 103 4.27 5.99 1.25
C ASP A 103 3.75 5.04 2.32
N PHE A 104 2.43 5.09 2.50
CA PHE A 104 1.67 4.23 3.41
C PHE A 104 1.97 2.73 3.22
N LEU A 105 2.33 2.31 2.00
CA LEU A 105 2.75 0.93 1.69
C LEU A 105 3.78 0.39 2.68
N PHE A 106 4.79 1.19 3.03
CA PHE A 106 5.84 0.74 3.94
C PHE A 106 5.37 0.56 5.38
N SER A 107 4.23 1.12 5.73
CA SER A 107 3.56 0.84 7.00
C SER A 107 2.81 -0.50 6.97
N LEU A 108 2.60 -1.13 5.82
CA LEU A 108 1.86 -2.39 5.70
C LEU A 108 2.73 -3.63 5.69
N ILE A 109 4.02 -3.46 5.46
CA ILE A 109 4.99 -4.55 5.38
C ILE A 109 5.84 -4.63 6.65
N ASP A 110 6.62 -5.70 6.79
CA ASP A 110 7.53 -5.87 7.93
C ASP A 110 8.49 -4.69 8.05
N ALA A 111 8.70 -4.17 9.27
CA ALA A 111 9.48 -2.95 9.49
C ALA A 111 10.95 -3.11 9.06
N ARG A 112 11.56 -4.27 9.35
CA ARG A 112 12.95 -4.53 8.94
C ARG A 112 13.05 -4.70 7.43
N PHE A 113 12.06 -5.33 6.80
CA PHE A 113 11.98 -5.42 5.35
C PHE A 113 11.82 -4.03 4.71
N ALA A 114 10.92 -3.20 5.24
CA ALA A 114 10.74 -1.81 4.80
C ALA A 114 12.03 -1.00 4.88
N GLU A 115 12.79 -1.10 5.98
CA GLU A 115 14.09 -0.43 6.11
C GLU A 115 15.10 -0.88 5.05
N ARG A 116 15.17 -2.18 4.76
CA ARG A 116 16.02 -2.71 3.68
C ARG A 116 15.59 -2.17 2.32
N VAL A 117 14.30 -2.22 2.00
CA VAL A 117 13.78 -1.68 0.73
C VAL A 117 14.10 -0.19 0.60
N ARG A 118 13.91 0.62 1.65
CA ARG A 118 14.24 2.05 1.61
C ARG A 118 15.73 2.32 1.40
N ARG A 119 16.61 1.48 1.96
CA ARG A 119 18.03 1.55 1.68
C ARG A 119 18.30 1.21 0.22
N ASP A 120 17.79 0.08 -0.25
CA ASP A 120 18.01 -0.40 -1.61
C ASP A 120 17.43 0.58 -2.66
N MET A 121 16.36 1.30 -2.35
CA MET A 121 15.79 2.37 -3.19
C MET A 121 16.71 3.59 -3.32
N ARG A 122 17.45 3.97 -2.27
CA ARG A 122 18.39 5.11 -2.32
C ARG A 122 19.54 4.86 -3.29
N ASP A 123 19.92 3.60 -3.41
CA ASP A 123 20.99 3.14 -4.30
C ASP A 123 20.47 2.72 -5.68
N CYS A 124 19.15 2.72 -5.90
CA CYS A 124 18.52 2.32 -7.15
C CYS A 124 18.38 3.52 -8.09
N PRO A 125 19.06 3.54 -9.25
CA PRO A 125 18.88 4.60 -10.22
C PRO A 125 17.47 4.57 -10.83
N ALA A 126 17.07 5.68 -11.46
CA ALA A 126 15.85 5.74 -12.25
C ALA A 126 15.90 4.68 -13.37
N LEU A 127 14.82 3.91 -13.49
CA LEU A 127 14.73 2.83 -14.49
C LEU A 127 14.34 3.39 -15.86
N ALA A 128 15.00 2.91 -16.91
CA ALA A 128 14.57 3.17 -18.28
C ALA A 128 13.15 2.60 -18.50
N PRO A 129 12.30 3.23 -19.34
CA PRO A 129 10.91 2.82 -19.51
C PRO A 129 10.72 1.32 -19.80
N ALA A 130 11.50 0.76 -20.72
CA ALA A 130 11.44 -0.67 -21.05
C ALA A 130 11.78 -1.58 -19.87
N VAL A 131 12.72 -1.16 -19.00
CA VAL A 131 13.11 -1.92 -17.80
C VAL A 131 12.01 -1.84 -16.75
N ARG A 132 11.43 -0.65 -16.56
CA ARG A 132 10.28 -0.45 -15.67
C ARG A 132 9.13 -1.39 -16.07
N ASP A 133 8.76 -1.41 -17.34
CA ASP A 133 7.64 -2.21 -17.83
C ASP A 133 7.92 -3.71 -17.66
N ALA A 134 9.16 -4.15 -17.91
CA ALA A 134 9.59 -5.52 -17.67
C ALA A 134 9.55 -5.91 -16.17
N VAL A 135 9.96 -5.02 -15.27
CA VAL A 135 9.90 -5.24 -13.81
C VAL A 135 8.45 -5.40 -13.36
N VAL A 136 7.56 -4.52 -13.82
CA VAL A 136 6.13 -4.59 -13.51
C VAL A 136 5.52 -5.89 -14.05
N ALA A 137 5.76 -6.23 -15.31
CA ALA A 137 5.28 -7.47 -15.92
C ALA A 137 5.78 -8.73 -15.19
N ALA A 138 7.06 -8.74 -14.82
CA ALA A 138 7.65 -9.83 -14.05
C ALA A 138 7.01 -9.97 -12.66
N ALA A 139 6.70 -8.85 -11.99
CA ALA A 139 6.02 -8.86 -10.71
C ALA A 139 4.59 -9.40 -10.81
N HIS A 140 3.84 -9.05 -11.87
CA HIS A 140 2.52 -9.65 -12.13
C HIS A 140 2.60 -11.17 -12.31
N GLY A 141 3.59 -11.66 -13.06
CA GLY A 141 3.81 -13.10 -13.25
C GLY A 141 4.22 -13.87 -11.99
N ARG A 142 4.49 -13.19 -10.87
CA ARG A 142 4.78 -13.81 -9.57
C ARG A 142 3.56 -13.94 -8.67
N LEU A 143 2.48 -13.23 -8.95
CA LEU A 143 1.27 -13.31 -8.14
C LEU A 143 0.59 -14.67 -8.35
N PRO A 144 0.13 -15.36 -7.30
CA PRO A 144 -0.59 -16.63 -7.43
C PRO A 144 -1.90 -16.44 -8.20
N ASP A 145 -2.24 -17.42 -9.05
CA ASP A 145 -3.52 -17.50 -9.74
C ASP A 145 -4.66 -17.50 -8.71
N GLY A 146 -5.52 -16.47 -8.76
CA GLY A 146 -6.68 -16.32 -7.87
C GLY A 146 -6.70 -15.05 -7.02
N MET A 147 -5.69 -14.18 -7.08
CA MET A 147 -5.87 -12.81 -6.59
C MET A 147 -6.75 -12.01 -7.57
N PRO A 148 -7.75 -11.26 -7.07
CA PRO A 148 -8.67 -10.50 -7.92
C PRO A 148 -7.88 -9.57 -8.86
N GLN A 149 -8.35 -9.48 -10.12
CA GLN A 149 -7.75 -8.65 -11.18
C GLN A 149 -8.10 -7.18 -11.06
#